data_AF-A0A1M3N457-F1
#
_entry.id   AF-A0A1M3N457-F1
#
_cell.length_a   1.000
_cell.length_b   1.000
_cell.length_c   1.000
_cell.angle_alpha   90.00
_cell.angle_beta   90.00
_cell.angle_gamma   90.00
#
_symmetry.space_group_name_H-M   'P 1'
#
loop_
_entity.id
_entity.type
_entity.pdbx_description
1 polymer ?
#
loop_
_entity_poly.entity_id
_entity_poly.type
_entity_poly.pdbx_seq_one_letter_code
_entity_poly.pdbx_strand_id
1 'polypeptide(L)'
;MAARDDGAGLGAARVLDGDEVQGVLSGAFYQPMQVEAADSTRAKAREEKAKPTHYKVICISMYTKDLDRLDELVEELKGRGITKANRSALIRVALEQLDLDKVPRGL
;
A
#
# COMPACT_ATOMS: atom_id res chain seq x y z
N MET A 1 -38.31 -39.94 -25.82
CA MET A 1 -39.31 -39.54 -24.78
C MET A 1 -38.52 -39.13 -23.55
N ALA A 2 -38.55 -37.93 -23.00
CA ALA A 2 -39.17 -36.63 -23.28
C ALA A 2 -38.36 -35.65 -22.40
N ALA A 3 -37.72 -34.59 -22.91
CA ALA A 3 -38.33 -33.27 -23.15
C ALA A 3 -39.25 -32.79 -22.01
N ARG A 4 -38.72 -31.92 -21.13
CA ARG A 4 -39.34 -30.74 -20.49
C ARG A 4 -38.19 -29.85 -19.98
N ASP A 5 -37.72 -28.86 -20.73
CA ASP A 5 -38.33 -27.57 -21.08
C ASP A 5 -38.09 -26.47 -20.03
N ASP A 6 -37.77 -25.33 -20.60
CA ASP A 6 -37.08 -24.16 -20.12
C ASP A 6 -37.94 -23.22 -19.26
N GLY A 7 -37.25 -22.33 -18.53
CA GLY A 7 -37.77 -20.97 -18.34
C GLY A 7 -37.90 -20.46 -16.90
N ALA A 8 -37.09 -19.45 -16.61
CA ALA A 8 -37.22 -18.35 -15.61
C ALA A 8 -36.18 -18.43 -14.47
N GLY A 9 -35.18 -17.55 -14.35
CA GLY A 9 -35.06 -16.17 -14.84
C GLY A 9 -33.67 -15.82 -15.37
N LEU A 10 -33.70 -14.93 -16.35
CA LEU A 10 -32.58 -14.40 -17.10
C LEU A 10 -31.68 -13.50 -16.25
N GLY A 11 -30.37 -13.62 -16.45
CA GLY A 11 -29.45 -12.51 -16.28
C GLY A 11 -28.54 -12.59 -15.06
N ALA A 12 -27.77 -13.68 -14.95
CA ALA A 12 -26.47 -13.64 -14.27
C ALA A 12 -25.60 -12.58 -14.98
N ALA A 13 -25.78 -11.32 -14.58
CA ALA A 13 -24.96 -10.21 -15.02
C ALA A 13 -23.52 -10.58 -14.70
N ARG A 14 -22.70 -10.71 -15.74
CA ARG A 14 -21.25 -10.81 -15.65
C ARG A 14 -20.80 -9.66 -14.77
N VAL A 15 -20.49 -9.95 -13.51
CA VAL A 15 -20.42 -8.89 -12.50
C VAL A 15 -19.29 -7.92 -12.80
N LEU A 16 -18.24 -8.33 -13.52
CA LEU A 16 -17.32 -7.43 -14.22
C LEU A 16 -16.71 -8.17 -15.42
N ASP A 17 -16.53 -7.49 -16.55
CA ASP A 17 -15.81 -8.03 -17.70
C ASP A 17 -14.31 -8.02 -17.42
N GLY A 18 -13.64 -9.18 -17.52
CA GLY A 18 -12.25 -9.35 -17.08
C GLY A 18 -11.26 -8.46 -17.82
N ASP A 19 -11.51 -8.25 -19.12
CA ASP A 19 -10.66 -7.42 -19.98
C ASP A 19 -10.84 -5.92 -19.67
N GLU A 20 -12.07 -5.50 -19.33
CA GLU A 20 -12.35 -4.14 -18.85
C GLU A 20 -11.63 -3.86 -17.53
N VAL A 21 -11.68 -4.79 -16.57
CA VAL A 21 -10.99 -4.67 -15.29
C VAL A 21 -9.47 -4.57 -15.49
N GLN A 22 -8.89 -5.41 -16.35
CA GLN A 22 -7.46 -5.37 -16.63
C GLN A 22 -7.04 -4.07 -17.33
N GLY A 23 -7.88 -3.54 -18.23
CA GLY A 23 -7.64 -2.26 -18.91
C GLY A 23 -7.62 -1.07 -17.95
N VAL A 24 -8.59 -0.99 -17.03
CA VAL A 24 -8.67 0.10 -16.04
C VAL A 24 -7.48 0.04 -15.08
N LEU A 25 -7.11 -1.15 -14.60
CA LEU A 25 -6.00 -1.30 -13.65
C LEU A 25 -4.64 -0.99 -14.29
N SER A 26 -4.41 -1.44 -15.52
CA SER A 26 -3.15 -1.16 -16.23
C SER A 26 -3.01 0.32 -16.61
N GLY A 27 -4.10 1.00 -16.97
CA GLY A 27 -4.09 2.43 -17.30
C GLY A 27 -3.98 3.36 -16.09
N ALA A 28 -4.59 3.02 -14.95
CA ALA A 28 -4.65 3.90 -13.79
C ALA A 28 -3.59 3.62 -12.71
N PHE A 29 -3.19 2.35 -12.51
CA PHE A 29 -2.36 1.96 -11.35
C PHE A 29 -0.92 1.58 -11.69
N TYR A 30 -0.64 1.09 -12.91
CA TYR A 30 0.67 0.54 -13.25
C TYR A 30 1.48 1.40 -14.23
N GLN A 31 0.95 2.53 -14.74
CA GLN A 31 1.74 3.44 -15.58
C GLN A 31 2.70 4.29 -14.74
N PRO A 32 4.00 4.34 -15.07
CA PRO A 32 4.90 5.31 -14.49
C PRO A 32 4.50 6.71 -14.99
N MET A 33 4.07 7.57 -14.06
CA MET A 33 3.76 8.97 -14.35
C MET A 33 5.03 9.68 -14.85
N GLN A 34 5.05 10.06 -16.13
CA GLN A 34 6.14 10.85 -16.71
C GLN A 34 6.06 12.26 -16.16
N VAL A 35 6.99 12.60 -15.26
CA VAL A 35 7.07 13.93 -14.64
C VAL A 35 7.92 14.82 -15.54
N GLU A 36 7.28 15.47 -16.52
CA GLU A 36 7.90 16.56 -17.27
C GLU A 36 8.12 17.76 -16.33
N ALA A 37 9.36 18.21 -16.26
CA ALA A 37 9.83 19.22 -15.33
C ALA A 37 9.27 20.60 -15.67
N ALA A 38 8.33 21.10 -14.87
CA ALA A 38 7.81 22.46 -14.99
C ALA A 38 8.08 23.29 -13.72
N ASP A 39 9.01 24.22 -13.92
CA ASP A 39 9.10 25.57 -13.37
C ASP A 39 9.75 25.82 -12.00
N SER A 40 10.82 26.65 -12.05
CA SER A 40 11.88 26.81 -11.05
C SER A 40 11.90 28.22 -10.43
N THR A 41 10.77 28.93 -10.37
CA THR A 41 10.80 30.39 -10.16
C THR A 41 10.07 30.92 -8.92
N ARG A 42 9.64 30.10 -7.95
CA ARG A 42 8.87 30.64 -6.79
C ARG A 42 9.09 30.04 -5.39
N ALA A 43 10.20 29.37 -5.11
CA ALA A 43 10.40 28.64 -3.84
C ALA A 43 11.52 29.17 -2.92
N LYS A 44 11.87 30.47 -2.98
CA LYS A 44 12.68 31.11 -1.92
C LYS A 44 11.72 31.69 -0.87
N ALA A 45 11.89 31.29 0.40
CA ALA A 45 11.19 31.75 1.61
C ALA A 45 10.01 30.93 2.14
N ARG A 46 10.06 29.60 1.97
CA ARG A 46 9.52 28.70 2.98
C ARG A 46 10.46 27.52 3.07
N GLU A 47 11.19 27.44 4.17
CA GLU A 47 11.87 26.21 4.58
C GLU A 47 10.74 25.23 4.95
N GLU A 48 10.06 24.74 3.91
CA GLU A 48 9.05 23.72 4.02
C GLU A 48 9.79 22.50 4.53
N LYS A 49 9.47 22.05 5.75
CA LYS A 49 9.69 20.67 6.17
C LYS A 49 9.47 19.81 4.94
N ALA A 50 10.56 19.26 4.38
CA ALA A 50 10.52 18.57 3.11
C ALA A 50 9.35 17.60 3.17
N LYS A 51 8.29 17.88 2.40
CA LYS A 51 7.10 17.03 2.37
C LYS A 51 7.65 15.64 2.09
N PRO A 52 7.30 14.63 2.91
CA PRO A 52 7.90 13.32 2.80
C PRO A 52 7.79 12.90 1.33
N THR A 53 8.95 12.66 0.76
CA THR A 53 9.15 12.10 -0.58
C THR A 53 8.12 11.00 -0.74
N HIS A 54 7.22 11.14 -1.72
CA HIS A 54 6.02 10.33 -1.89
C HIS A 54 6.26 8.86 -1.52
N TYR A 55 5.43 8.30 -0.64
CA TYR A 55 5.60 6.92 -0.20
C TYR A 55 5.37 5.95 -1.36
N LYS A 56 6.13 4.86 -1.40
CA LYS A 56 5.94 3.77 -2.35
C LYS A 56 5.26 2.59 -1.65
N VAL A 57 4.20 2.07 -2.24
CA VAL A 57 3.60 0.81 -1.79
C VAL A 57 4.45 -0.33 -2.34
N ILE A 58 4.90 -1.21 -1.44
CA ILE A 58 5.71 -2.37 -1.77
C ILE A 58 5.07 -3.63 -1.18
N CYS A 59 5.28 -4.76 -1.84
CA CYS A 59 4.96 -6.07 -1.28
C CYS A 59 6.24 -6.64 -0.68
N ILE A 60 6.23 -6.98 0.60
CA ILE A 60 7.32 -7.67 1.30
C ILE A 60 6.77 -8.94 1.96
N SER A 61 7.55 -10.01 1.94
CA SER A 61 7.26 -11.21 2.72
C SER A 61 7.83 -11.07 4.14
N MET A 62 7.02 -11.42 5.14
CA MET A 62 7.41 -11.47 6.57
C MET A 62 6.83 -12.73 7.19
N TYR A 63 7.43 -13.21 8.28
CA TYR A 63 6.82 -14.28 9.06
C TYR A 63 5.48 -13.80 9.63
N THR A 64 4.48 -14.68 9.67
CA THR A 64 3.14 -14.36 10.20
C THR A 64 3.22 -13.84 11.63
N LYS A 65 4.04 -14.47 12.46
CA LYS A 65 4.30 -14.04 13.84
C LYS A 65 4.85 -12.61 13.95
N ASP A 66 5.67 -12.19 12.99
CA ASP A 66 6.21 -10.84 12.99
C ASP A 66 5.16 -9.80 12.56
N LEU A 67 4.24 -10.18 11.67
CA LEU A 67 3.10 -9.33 11.31
C LEU A 67 2.16 -9.13 12.51
N ASP A 68 1.85 -10.21 13.25
CA ASP A 68 1.01 -10.14 14.45
C ASP A 68 1.64 -9.22 15.50
N ARG A 69 2.95 -9.38 15.75
CA ARG A 69 3.70 -8.51 16.67
C ARG A 69 3.69 -7.04 16.23
N LEU A 70 3.78 -6.78 14.94
CA LEU A 70 3.69 -5.44 14.38
C LEU A 70 2.34 -4.79 14.68
N ASP A 71 1.26 -5.55 14.56
CA ASP A 71 -0.10 -5.08 14.85
C ASP A 71 -0.30 -4.83 16.35
N GLU A 72 0.16 -5.72 17.22
CA GLU A 72 0.12 -5.54 18.67
C GLU A 72 0.81 -4.25 19.11
N LEU A 73 2.01 -3.97 18.58
CA LEU A 73 2.74 -2.74 18.90
C LEU A 73 2.03 -1.49 18.38
N VAL A 74 1.38 -1.56 17.22
CA VAL A 74 0.58 -0.45 16.69
C VAL A 74 -0.61 -0.16 17.61
N GLU A 75 -1.30 -1.19 18.10
CA GLU A 75 -2.41 -1.03 19.04
C GLU A 75 -1.94 -0.48 20.39
N GLU A 76 -0.79 -0.92 20.88
CA GLU A 76 -0.19 -0.37 22.10
C GLU A 76 0.14 1.13 21.94
N LEU A 77 0.73 1.54 20.81
CA LEU A 77 1.02 2.94 20.53
C LEU A 77 -0.24 3.79 20.44
N LYS A 78 -1.31 3.27 19.83
CA LYS A 78 -2.62 3.94 19.80
C LYS A 78 -3.21 4.07 21.20
N GLY A 79 -3.11 3.02 22.03
CA GLY A 79 -3.54 3.04 23.43
C GLY A 79 -2.79 4.07 24.27
N ARG A 80 -1.52 4.36 23.93
CA ARG A 80 -0.70 5.42 24.52
C ARG A 80 -1.00 6.83 23.97
N GLY A 81 -1.98 6.99 23.09
CA GLY A 81 -2.41 8.27 22.52
C GLY A 81 -1.77 8.64 21.18
N ILE A 82 -0.94 7.78 20.59
CA ILE A 82 -0.35 7.98 19.26
C ILE A 82 -1.33 7.46 18.21
N THR A 83 -2.42 8.20 17.99
CA THR A 83 -3.56 7.78 17.14
C THR A 83 -3.21 7.60 15.67
N LYS A 84 -2.09 8.18 15.21
CA LYS A 84 -1.57 8.05 13.83
C LYS A 84 -0.55 6.91 13.67
N ALA A 85 -0.36 6.08 14.69
CA ALA A 85 0.51 4.92 14.57
C ALA A 85 -0.07 3.92 13.55
N ASN A 86 0.77 3.53 12.59
CA ASN A 86 0.51 2.48 11.63
C ASN A 86 1.80 1.68 11.39
N ARG A 87 1.69 0.54 10.69
CA ARG A 87 2.83 -0.36 10.43
C ARG A 87 4.04 0.37 9.82
N SER A 88 3.81 1.24 8.84
CA SER A 88 4.89 1.98 8.16
C SER A 88 5.55 3.03 9.06
N ALA A 89 4.79 3.72 9.91
CA ALA A 89 5.32 4.66 10.88
C ALA A 89 6.19 3.96 11.93
N LEU A 90 5.76 2.79 12.40
CA LEU A 90 6.54 1.98 13.34
C LEU A 90 7.84 1.48 12.71
N ILE A 91 7.77 0.94 11.48
CA ILE A 91 8.95 0.47 10.74
C ILE A 91 9.94 1.63 10.52
N ARG A 92 9.47 2.84 10.19
CA ARG A 92 10.34 4.00 10.03
C ARG A 92 11.13 4.32 11.30
N VAL A 93 10.45 4.35 12.46
CA VAL A 93 11.09 4.61 13.75
C VAL A 93 12.09 3.50 14.12
N ALA A 94 11.79 2.24 13.76
CA ALA A 94 12.71 1.12 13.95
C ALA A 94 13.96 1.24 13.06
N LEU A 95 13.80 1.66 11.81
CA LEU A 95 14.92 1.87 10.88
C LEU A 95 15.85 3.01 11.34
N GLU A 96 15.30 4.07 11.94
CA GLU A 96 16.09 5.18 12.51
C GLU A 96 16.97 4.75 13.71
N GLN A 97 16.60 3.67 14.40
CA GLN A 97 17.32 3.14 15.56
C GLN A 97 18.19 1.93 15.23
N LEU A 98 18.16 1.44 13.98
CA LEU A 98 18.88 0.24 13.58
C LEU A 98 20.39 0.50 13.57
N ASP A 99 21.12 -0.31 14.33
CA ASP A 99 22.58 -0.32 14.36
C ASP A 99 23.08 -1.56 13.60
N LEU A 100 23.73 -1.33 12.45
CA LEU A 100 24.19 -2.38 11.55
C LEU A 100 25.34 -3.20 12.14
N ASP A 101 26.14 -2.63 13.05
CA ASP A 101 27.25 -3.34 13.67
C ASP A 101 26.75 -4.42 14.65
N LYS A 102 25.49 -4.32 15.08
CA LYS A 102 24.83 -5.29 15.96
C LYS A 102 24.07 -6.39 15.21
N VAL A 103 24.06 -6.35 13.88
CA VAL A 103 23.34 -7.33 13.06
C VAL A 103 24.14 -8.64 12.99
N PRO A 104 23.57 -9.79 13.35
CA PRO A 104 24.26 -11.08 13.27
C PRO A 104 24.56 -11.42 11.80
N ARG A 105 25.74 -11.98 11.53
CA ARG A 105 26.21 -12.30 10.16
C ARG A 105 25.45 -13.44 9.46
N GLY A 106 24.49 -14.08 10.14
CA GLY A 106 23.72 -15.23 9.64
C GLY A 106 22.23 -14.94 9.49
N LEU A 107 21.89 -13.69 9.21
CA LEU A 107 20.52 -13.20 9.02
C LEU A 107 19.95 -13.65 7.66
#